data_AF-A0A9E2RW65-F1
#
_entry.id   AF-A0A9E2RW65-F1
#
_cell.length_a   1.000
_cell.length_b   1.000
_cell.length_c   1.000
_cell.angle_alpha   90.00
_cell.angle_beta   90.00
_cell.angle_gamma   90.00
#
_symmetry.space_group_name_H-M   'P 1'
#
loop_
_entity.id
_entity.type
_entity.pdbx_description
1 polymer ?
#
loop_
_entity_poly.entity_id
_entity_poly.type
_entity_poly.pdbx_seq_one_letter_code
_entity_poly.pdbx_strand_id
1 'polypeptide(L)'
;MSSVGSAGLPAASGGEIIYEVTLDIQRRAAGRFDAWLKQHMRDMLALPGFLDARLLPAEEIPPLADAHSVRRVVQYRLAGKQDLENYLSQHAARMRAESTRYFGKRLAARRRLLDADGRELAPDAAVATALAQPTLRCQNCNAVLLGRFCVACGQPNQSYAAPLLADIQDFFGNHFGFDTKFFRSVVPLLFRPGFLSREYSAGRRVRYINPLRLYIFSSILFFLVAWNITSPNFFRFDRSANPVKSAKSSAPAAGLSAAQRREIRDSPYLSAAQKQALLSGTSAGVPQTKIASDAARTPSASGGTAVAPGITIDESGNADNRVHFSVLGRTIDMPRNEFETQVSRAIQSYLPKLMFVFLPLVALLLKLFYIRSRRYYMEHLIFALHNHAFIFVIMLVMVLANLLGKRAAWGMTPAHYLNVVLGWYIVIYVFLAMLFYYRQSFIKTLGKYLLIGFIYWVALLGVMVSGMLVIFAFVVAT
;
A
#
# COMPACT_ATOMS: atom_id res chain seq x y z
N MET A 1 -20.64 74.35 3.73
CA MET A 1 -21.43 73.10 3.71
C MET A 1 -21.03 72.35 2.45
N SER A 2 -20.41 71.18 2.42
CA SER A 2 -19.81 70.32 3.44
C SER A 2 -18.81 69.44 2.66
N SER A 3 -17.65 69.20 3.27
CA SER A 3 -16.68 68.17 2.92
C SER A 3 -17.34 66.79 2.77
N VAL A 4 -17.06 66.07 1.69
CA VAL A 4 -17.24 64.60 1.63
C VAL A 4 -15.85 64.00 1.70
N GLY A 5 -15.60 63.33 2.83
CA GLY A 5 -14.30 62.80 3.19
C GLY A 5 -13.86 61.65 2.29
N SER A 6 -12.67 61.79 1.72
CA SER A 6 -11.87 60.66 1.27
C SER A 6 -11.41 59.90 2.52
N ALA A 7 -11.99 58.73 2.74
CA ALA A 7 -11.55 57.79 3.75
C ALA A 7 -10.04 57.52 3.56
N GLY A 8 -9.25 57.99 4.52
CA GLY A 8 -7.82 57.70 4.57
C GLY A 8 -7.61 56.20 4.67
N LEU A 9 -6.83 55.67 3.73
CA LEU A 9 -6.13 54.41 3.94
C LEU A 9 -5.28 54.57 5.21
N PRO A 10 -5.35 53.64 6.18
CA PRO A 10 -4.57 53.74 7.39
C PRO A 10 -3.07 53.78 7.03
N ALA A 11 -2.39 54.83 7.50
CA ALA A 11 -0.94 54.92 7.46
C ALA A 11 -0.36 53.71 8.20
N ALA A 12 0.09 52.71 7.43
CA ALA A 12 0.76 51.55 7.97
C ALA A 12 2.18 51.96 8.35
N SER A 13 2.43 51.96 9.66
CA SER A 13 3.70 52.23 10.32
C SER A 13 4.78 51.21 9.94
N GLY A 14 5.45 51.44 8.82
CA GLY A 14 6.68 50.76 8.44
C GLY A 14 7.41 51.62 7.41
N GLY A 15 8.60 52.09 7.73
CA GLY A 15 9.35 53.01 6.86
C GLY A 15 9.56 52.45 5.45
N GLU A 16 9.75 53.37 4.50
CA GLU A 16 10.07 53.06 3.11
C GLU A 16 11.31 52.17 3.03
N ILE A 17 11.26 51.13 2.19
CA ILE A 17 12.34 50.16 2.03
C ILE A 17 12.73 50.07 0.56
N ILE A 18 14.00 49.69 0.32
CA ILE A 18 14.54 49.48 -1.01
C ILE A 18 14.83 47.99 -1.20
N TYR A 19 14.11 47.38 -2.14
CA TYR A 19 14.36 46.04 -2.62
C TYR A 19 15.34 46.07 -3.80
N GLU A 20 16.60 45.72 -3.55
CA GLU A 20 17.62 45.72 -4.59
C GLU A 20 17.80 44.33 -5.21
N VAL A 21 17.84 44.30 -6.53
CA VAL A 21 18.10 43.10 -7.33
C VAL A 21 19.33 43.31 -8.20
N THR A 22 20.40 42.61 -7.87
CA THR A 22 21.62 42.52 -8.69
C THR A 22 21.49 41.37 -9.68
N LEU A 23 21.69 41.66 -10.96
CA LEU A 23 21.48 40.76 -12.09
C LEU A 23 22.79 40.64 -12.88
N ASP A 24 23.39 39.46 -12.86
CA ASP A 24 24.59 39.13 -13.64
C ASP A 24 24.16 38.32 -14.87
N ILE A 25 24.28 38.90 -16.08
CA ILE A 25 23.87 38.30 -17.35
C ILE A 25 25.08 38.09 -18.26
N GLN A 26 25.14 36.95 -18.98
CA GLN A 26 26.18 36.75 -20.00
C GLN A 26 26.11 37.84 -21.09
N ARG A 27 27.26 38.42 -21.44
CA ARG A 27 27.40 39.56 -22.37
C ARG A 27 26.65 39.37 -23.69
N ARG A 28 26.70 38.16 -24.26
CA ARG A 28 25.97 37.80 -25.51
C ARG A 28 24.44 37.92 -25.43
N ALA A 29 23.87 37.90 -24.23
CA ALA A 29 22.43 37.99 -24.00
C ALA A 29 22.01 39.39 -23.48
N ALA A 30 22.95 40.29 -23.19
CA ALA A 30 22.71 41.56 -22.52
C ALA A 30 21.74 42.48 -23.28
N GLY A 31 21.89 42.63 -24.60
CA GLY A 31 21.00 43.52 -25.37
C GLY A 31 19.53 43.10 -25.32
N ARG A 32 19.24 41.80 -25.48
CA ARG A 32 17.88 41.26 -25.34
C ARG A 32 17.40 41.33 -23.89
N PHE A 33 18.30 41.16 -22.93
CA PHE A 33 18.00 41.26 -21.51
C PHE A 33 17.58 42.67 -21.12
N ASP A 34 18.27 43.71 -21.59
CA ASP A 34 17.97 45.10 -21.27
C ASP A 34 16.58 45.51 -21.79
N ALA A 35 16.18 45.04 -22.97
CA ALA A 35 14.83 45.26 -23.50
C ALA A 35 13.75 44.59 -22.63
N TRP A 36 13.98 43.34 -22.23
CA TRP A 36 13.07 42.62 -21.33
C TRP A 36 13.02 43.26 -19.93
N LEU A 37 14.16 43.68 -19.39
CA LEU A 37 14.27 44.26 -18.05
C LEU A 37 13.44 45.55 -17.94
N LYS A 38 13.45 46.40 -18.98
CA LYS A 38 12.59 47.60 -19.03
C LYS A 38 11.10 47.27 -18.93
N GLN A 39 10.64 46.21 -19.58
CA GLN A 39 9.25 45.76 -19.45
C GLN A 39 8.99 45.17 -18.06
N HIS A 40 9.89 44.32 -17.58
CA HIS A 40 9.76 43.69 -16.26
C HIS A 40 9.68 44.71 -15.13
N MET A 41 10.45 45.81 -15.21
CA MET A 41 10.37 46.91 -14.24
C MET A 41 8.99 47.57 -14.23
N ARG A 42 8.36 47.77 -15.41
CA ARG A 42 6.98 48.29 -15.48
C ARG A 42 5.97 47.33 -14.85
N ASP A 43 6.14 46.03 -15.10
CA ASP A 43 5.26 45.01 -14.52
C ASP A 43 5.41 44.92 -12.99
N MET A 44 6.61 45.16 -12.46
CA MET A 44 6.87 45.28 -11.02
C MET A 44 6.19 46.51 -10.41
N LEU A 45 6.28 47.67 -11.07
CA LEU A 45 5.64 48.92 -10.64
C LEU A 45 4.10 48.87 -10.67
N ALA A 46 3.53 47.94 -11.43
CA ALA A 46 2.08 47.72 -11.44
C ALA A 46 1.58 46.93 -10.20
N LEU A 47 2.48 46.40 -9.36
CA LEU A 47 2.11 45.65 -8.16
C LEU A 47 1.84 46.59 -6.97
N PRO A 48 0.89 46.26 -6.09
CA PRO A 48 0.61 47.04 -4.89
C PRO A 48 1.86 47.25 -4.03
N GLY A 49 2.06 48.50 -3.58
CA GLY A 49 3.14 48.87 -2.68
C GLY A 49 4.50 49.12 -3.33
N PHE A 50 4.66 48.90 -4.65
CA PHE A 50 5.85 49.34 -5.41
C PHE A 50 5.66 50.78 -5.88
N LEU A 51 6.50 51.69 -5.39
CA LEU A 51 6.38 53.12 -5.64
C LEU A 51 7.22 53.58 -6.83
N ASP A 52 8.44 53.05 -6.95
CA ASP A 52 9.42 53.51 -7.94
C ASP A 52 10.48 52.43 -8.22
N ALA A 53 11.16 52.54 -9.37
CA ALA A 53 12.19 51.60 -9.81
C ALA A 53 13.34 52.35 -10.50
N ARG A 54 14.53 52.32 -9.90
CA ARG A 54 15.75 52.91 -10.44
C ARG A 54 16.69 51.81 -10.95
N LEU A 55 17.06 51.88 -12.22
CA LEU A 55 18.20 51.13 -12.76
C LEU A 55 19.47 51.93 -12.49
N LEU A 56 20.40 51.36 -11.73
CA LEU A 56 21.66 52.04 -11.40
C LEU A 56 22.54 52.17 -12.65
N PRO A 57 23.17 53.34 -12.87
CA PRO A 57 24.08 53.56 -13.98
C PRO A 57 25.39 52.76 -13.77
N ALA A 58 26.11 52.47 -14.85
CA ALA A 58 27.23 51.53 -14.82
C ALA A 58 28.40 52.01 -13.94
N GLU A 59 28.54 53.32 -13.77
CA GLU A 59 29.57 53.99 -12.98
C GLU A 59 29.37 53.79 -11.48
N GLU A 60 28.12 53.59 -11.04
CA GLU A 60 27.77 53.33 -9.64
C GLU A 60 27.88 51.83 -9.27
N ILE A 61 28.13 50.96 -10.26
CA ILE A 61 28.15 49.50 -10.08
C ILE A 61 29.59 49.00 -10.01
N PRO A 62 29.98 48.25 -8.96
CA PRO A 62 31.31 47.66 -8.87
C PRO A 62 31.62 46.78 -10.09
N PRO A 63 32.81 46.92 -10.71
CA PRO A 63 33.17 46.16 -11.89
C PRO A 63 33.18 44.66 -11.61
N LEU A 64 32.67 43.88 -12.56
CA LEU A 64 32.78 42.43 -12.53
C LEU A 64 34.21 42.00 -12.85
N ALA A 65 34.74 41.04 -12.11
CA ALA A 65 36.00 40.37 -12.45
C ALA A 65 35.86 39.49 -13.72
N ASP A 66 34.64 39.04 -14.04
CA ASP A 66 34.34 38.24 -15.23
C ASP A 66 33.98 39.14 -16.43
N ALA A 67 34.87 39.18 -17.43
CA ALA A 67 34.66 39.93 -18.67
C ALA A 67 33.49 39.40 -19.52
N HIS A 68 33.06 38.15 -19.31
CA HIS A 68 31.98 37.51 -20.06
C HIS A 68 30.58 37.82 -19.54
N SER A 69 30.48 38.54 -18.41
CA SER A 69 29.22 38.91 -17.80
C SER A 69 29.06 40.43 -17.72
N VAL A 70 27.81 40.86 -17.64
CA VAL A 70 27.40 42.26 -17.51
C VAL A 70 26.47 42.35 -16.31
N ARG A 71 26.72 43.32 -15.42
CA ARG A 71 25.88 43.55 -14.24
C ARG A 71 24.84 44.62 -14.54
N ARG A 72 23.61 44.37 -14.06
CA ARG A 72 22.54 45.35 -13.93
C ARG A 72 22.07 45.32 -12.49
N VAL A 73 21.88 46.48 -11.88
CA VAL A 73 21.33 46.56 -10.52
C VAL A 73 20.08 47.43 -10.56
N VAL A 74 18.96 46.86 -10.11
CA VAL A 74 17.69 47.58 -10.04
C VAL A 74 17.30 47.71 -8.58
N GLN A 75 16.95 48.93 -8.18
CA GLN A 75 16.43 49.26 -6.87
C GLN A 75 14.95 49.59 -7.00
N TYR A 76 14.11 48.79 -6.35
CA TYR A 76 12.68 49.04 -6.24
C TYR A 76 12.39 49.65 -4.88
N ARG A 77 11.62 50.73 -4.87
CA ARG A 77 11.24 51.45 -3.66
C ARG A 77 9.82 51.07 -3.29
N LEU A 78 9.62 50.61 -2.05
CA LEU A 78 8.33 50.09 -1.58
C LEU A 78 7.84 50.87 -0.37
N ALA A 79 6.51 51.02 -0.28
CA ALA A 79 5.84 51.74 0.79
C ALA A 79 6.11 51.17 2.18
N GLY A 80 6.30 49.85 2.30
CA GLY A 80 6.73 49.22 3.53
C GLY A 80 7.04 47.73 3.40
N LYS A 81 7.48 47.14 4.50
CA LYS A 81 7.87 45.72 4.58
C LYS A 81 6.73 44.74 4.28
N GLN A 82 5.50 45.09 4.66
CA GLN A 82 4.33 44.26 4.41
C GLN A 82 4.09 44.04 2.91
N ASP A 83 4.31 45.07 2.10
CA ASP A 83 4.16 44.99 0.64
C ASP A 83 5.22 44.08 0.02
N LEU A 84 6.45 44.12 0.56
CA LEU A 84 7.50 43.18 0.16
C LEU A 84 7.11 41.73 0.48
N GLU A 85 6.56 41.46 1.66
CA GLU A 85 6.09 40.13 2.05
C GLU A 85 4.95 39.63 1.17
N ASN A 86 4.00 40.52 0.85
CA ASN A 86 2.91 40.23 -0.10
C ASN A 86 3.47 39.89 -1.49
N TYR A 87 4.43 40.67 -1.99
CA TYR A 87 5.12 40.37 -3.23
C TYR A 87 5.85 39.04 -3.20
N LEU A 88 6.63 38.78 -2.15
CA LEU A 88 7.42 37.55 -2.01
C LEU A 88 6.54 36.31 -1.95
N SER A 89 5.38 36.40 -1.28
CA SER A 89 4.45 35.29 -1.13
C SER A 89 3.58 35.04 -2.36
N GLN A 90 3.16 36.09 -3.08
CA GLN A 90 2.15 35.97 -4.15
C GLN A 90 2.72 36.11 -5.57
N HIS A 91 3.75 36.94 -5.76
CA HIS A 91 4.17 37.38 -7.10
C HIS A 91 5.60 36.97 -7.47
N ALA A 92 6.52 36.96 -6.50
CA ALA A 92 7.95 36.79 -6.75
C ALA A 92 8.29 35.49 -7.49
N ALA A 93 7.62 34.38 -7.18
CA ALA A 93 7.84 33.11 -7.86
C ALA A 93 7.54 33.21 -9.37
N ARG A 94 6.39 33.80 -9.74
CA ARG A 94 5.98 34.01 -11.14
C ARG A 94 6.95 34.95 -11.87
N MET A 95 7.25 36.09 -11.25
CA MET A 95 8.14 37.11 -11.81
C MET A 95 9.55 36.56 -12.06
N ARG A 96 10.07 35.74 -11.14
CA ARG A 96 11.38 35.07 -11.28
C ARG A 96 11.37 33.93 -12.30
N ALA A 97 10.24 33.24 -12.45
CA ALA A 97 10.09 32.18 -13.44
C ALA A 97 10.21 32.70 -14.87
N GLU A 98 9.70 33.91 -15.12
CA GLU A 98 9.74 34.55 -16.42
C GLU A 98 11.17 34.83 -16.88
N SER A 99 11.99 35.45 -16.02
CA SER A 99 13.40 35.71 -16.33
C SER A 99 14.19 34.42 -16.57
N THR A 100 13.89 33.37 -15.80
CA THR A 100 14.50 32.04 -15.98
C THR A 100 14.05 31.36 -17.28
N ARG A 101 12.83 31.60 -17.75
CA ARG A 101 12.33 31.09 -19.03
C ARG A 101 13.09 31.72 -20.21
N TYR A 102 13.32 33.03 -20.18
CA TYR A 102 13.99 33.73 -21.28
C TYR A 102 15.50 33.53 -21.27
N PHE A 103 16.15 33.55 -20.10
CA PHE A 103 17.60 33.60 -19.99
C PHE A 103 18.23 32.32 -19.40
N GLY A 104 17.48 31.55 -18.62
CA GLY A 104 17.93 30.27 -18.07
C GLY A 104 19.20 30.40 -17.24
N LYS A 105 20.19 29.51 -17.48
CA LYS A 105 21.48 29.53 -16.77
C LYS A 105 22.37 30.74 -17.10
N ARG A 106 21.97 31.60 -18.02
CA ARG A 106 22.75 32.77 -18.45
C ARG A 106 22.58 33.97 -17.52
N LEU A 107 21.62 33.91 -16.60
CA LEU A 107 21.25 34.97 -15.67
C LEU A 107 21.37 34.46 -14.24
N ALA A 108 22.14 35.17 -13.42
CA ALA A 108 22.17 34.99 -11.96
C ALA A 108 21.58 36.24 -11.29
N ALA A 109 20.76 36.04 -10.27
CA ALA A 109 20.10 37.14 -9.55
C ALA A 109 20.37 37.03 -8.05
N ARG A 110 20.86 38.12 -7.46
CA ARG A 110 21.06 38.31 -6.02
C ARG A 110 20.16 39.44 -5.54
N ARG A 111 19.72 39.34 -4.30
CA ARG A 111 18.72 40.24 -3.72
C ARG A 111 19.15 40.65 -2.33
N ARG A 112 18.98 41.92 -2.01
CA ARG A 112 19.18 42.46 -0.67
C ARG A 112 18.08 43.48 -0.36
N LEU A 113 17.93 43.76 0.92
CA LEU A 113 16.98 44.73 1.43
C LEU A 113 17.76 45.89 2.02
N LEU A 114 17.42 47.12 1.66
CA LEU A 114 18.02 48.33 2.21
C LEU A 114 16.91 49.20 2.83
N ASP A 115 17.29 50.05 3.77
CA ASP A 115 16.43 51.14 4.24
C ASP A 115 16.40 52.30 3.22
N ALA A 116 15.63 53.34 3.52
CA ALA A 116 15.54 54.55 2.68
C ALA A 116 16.90 55.28 2.52
N ASP A 117 17.81 55.12 3.48
CA ASP A 117 19.15 55.71 3.47
C ASP A 117 20.20 54.83 2.76
N GLY A 118 19.80 53.67 2.24
CA GLY A 118 20.65 52.74 1.51
C GLY A 118 21.51 51.82 2.38
N ARG A 119 21.23 51.72 3.69
CA ARG A 119 21.90 50.77 4.59
C ARG A 119 21.23 49.40 4.51
N GLU A 120 22.04 48.34 4.57
CA GLU A 120 21.53 46.98 4.47
C GLU A 120 20.74 46.58 5.72
N LEU A 121 19.49 46.17 5.50
CA LEU A 121 18.59 45.67 6.54
C LEU A 121 18.74 44.16 6.64
N ALA A 122 18.92 43.64 7.86
CA ALA A 122 18.83 42.21 8.12
C ALA A 122 17.37 41.75 8.03
N PRO A 123 16.98 40.97 7.01
CA PRO A 123 15.60 40.53 6.89
C PRO A 123 15.33 39.39 7.86
N ASP A 124 14.09 39.31 8.34
CA ASP A 124 13.60 38.22 9.17
C ASP A 124 13.80 36.88 8.45
N ALA A 125 13.92 35.79 9.20
CA ALA A 125 14.27 34.47 8.64
C ALA A 125 13.38 34.02 7.46
N ALA A 126 12.08 34.36 7.49
CA ALA A 126 11.15 34.07 6.41
C ALA A 126 11.46 34.85 5.12
N VAL A 127 11.70 36.17 5.25
CA VAL A 127 12.06 37.05 4.14
C VAL A 127 13.44 36.70 3.60
N ALA A 128 14.42 36.45 4.48
CA ALA A 128 15.76 35.98 4.11
C ALA A 128 15.68 34.70 3.25
N THR A 129 14.87 33.73 3.66
CA THR A 129 14.64 32.49 2.92
C THR A 129 14.00 32.76 1.56
N ALA A 130 12.97 33.60 1.50
CA ALA A 130 12.28 33.94 0.25
C ALA A 130 13.17 34.73 -0.74
N LEU A 131 14.10 35.56 -0.24
CA LEU A 131 15.09 36.26 -1.05
C LEU A 131 16.16 35.31 -1.62
N ALA A 132 16.53 34.28 -0.84
CA ALA A 132 17.51 33.27 -1.22
C ALA A 132 16.99 32.19 -2.18
N GLN A 133 15.67 32.03 -2.36
CA GLN A 133 15.11 30.91 -3.11
C GLN A 133 15.41 30.95 -4.63
N PRO A 134 16.07 29.91 -5.19
CA PRO A 134 16.14 29.69 -6.64
C PRO A 134 14.77 29.29 -7.18
N THR A 135 14.52 29.47 -8.48
CA THR A 135 13.26 29.05 -9.13
C THR A 135 12.97 27.58 -8.87
N LEU A 136 12.00 27.29 -7.99
CA LEU A 136 11.59 25.92 -7.70
C LEU A 136 11.02 25.26 -8.96
N ARG A 137 11.53 24.07 -9.28
CA ARG A 137 11.06 23.24 -10.39
C ARG A 137 10.23 22.08 -9.86
N CYS A 138 9.19 21.70 -10.60
CA CYS A 138 8.32 20.59 -10.26
C CYS A 138 9.10 19.27 -10.29
N GLN A 139 9.00 18.48 -9.22
CA GLN A 139 9.71 17.19 -9.11
C GLN A 139 9.22 16.14 -10.12
N ASN A 140 7.98 16.25 -10.61
CA ASN A 140 7.42 15.32 -11.60
C ASN A 140 7.74 15.70 -13.06
N CYS A 141 7.46 16.93 -13.47
CA CYS A 141 7.56 17.34 -14.88
C CYS A 141 8.70 18.34 -15.16
N ASN A 142 9.43 18.77 -14.13
CA ASN A 142 10.53 19.74 -14.24
C ASN A 142 10.14 21.14 -14.77
N ALA A 143 8.84 21.41 -14.93
CA ALA A 143 8.31 22.73 -15.22
C ALA A 143 8.53 23.67 -14.03
N VAL A 144 8.66 24.97 -14.30
CA VAL A 144 8.81 25.98 -13.24
C VAL A 144 7.52 26.06 -12.42
N LEU A 145 7.64 26.05 -11.09
CA LEU A 145 6.49 26.12 -10.19
C LEU A 145 6.03 27.57 -10.04
N LEU A 146 4.77 27.83 -10.39
CA LEU A 146 4.15 29.16 -10.39
C LEU A 146 3.15 29.34 -9.22
N GLY A 147 3.03 28.36 -8.31
CA GLY A 147 2.09 28.37 -7.19
C GLY A 147 2.12 27.09 -6.35
N ARG A 148 1.06 26.85 -5.57
CA ARG A 148 0.91 25.65 -4.70
C ARG A 148 0.76 24.35 -5.50
N PHE A 149 0.28 24.41 -6.74
CA PHE A 149 0.20 23.27 -7.65
C PHE A 149 0.95 23.57 -8.94
N CYS A 150 1.51 22.53 -9.56
CA CYS A 150 2.18 22.65 -10.84
C CYS A 150 1.15 22.83 -11.96
N VAL A 151 1.24 23.93 -12.72
CA VAL A 151 0.33 24.20 -13.84
C VAL A 151 0.44 23.18 -14.99
N ALA A 152 1.59 22.52 -15.15
CA ALA A 152 1.83 21.59 -16.25
C ALA A 152 1.36 20.16 -15.95
N CYS A 153 1.39 19.73 -14.68
CA CYS A 153 1.06 18.35 -14.32
C CYS A 153 0.16 18.21 -13.08
N GLY A 154 -0.27 19.30 -12.46
CA GLY A 154 -1.15 19.29 -11.29
C GLY A 154 -0.49 18.87 -9.97
N GLN A 155 0.82 18.58 -9.92
CA GLN A 155 1.47 18.14 -8.68
C GLN A 155 1.48 19.25 -7.59
N PRO A 156 1.04 18.98 -6.35
CA PRO A 156 1.19 19.93 -5.23
C PRO A 156 2.67 20.15 -4.87
N ASN A 157 3.03 21.40 -4.56
CA ASN A 157 4.36 21.87 -4.17
C ASN A 157 4.63 21.70 -2.65
N GLN A 158 4.03 20.69 -2.01
CA GLN A 158 4.20 20.44 -0.57
C GLN A 158 5.19 19.30 -0.33
N SER A 159 6.21 19.60 0.46
CA SER A 159 7.22 18.66 0.94
C SER A 159 6.61 17.76 2.01
N TYR A 160 6.62 16.43 1.79
CA TYR A 160 6.49 15.24 2.67
C TYR A 160 5.90 15.27 4.12
N ALA A 161 5.31 16.37 4.61
CA ALA A 161 4.79 16.52 5.97
C ALA A 161 3.24 16.50 6.01
N ALA A 162 2.57 16.02 4.96
CA ALA A 162 1.15 15.73 5.05
C ALA A 162 0.96 14.49 5.95
N PRO A 163 0.10 14.55 6.98
CA PRO A 163 -0.25 13.38 7.77
C PRO A 163 -0.84 12.31 6.85
N LEU A 164 -0.58 11.04 7.15
CA LEU A 164 -1.15 9.86 6.47
C LEU A 164 -2.68 9.98 6.26
N LEU A 165 -3.35 10.74 7.12
CA LEU A 165 -4.79 11.01 7.12
C LEU A 165 -5.27 11.90 5.96
N ALA A 166 -4.45 12.85 5.50
CA ALA A 166 -4.79 13.70 4.35
C ALA A 166 -4.79 12.88 3.04
N ASP A 167 -3.85 11.94 2.90
CA ASP A 167 -3.79 11.00 1.77
C ASP A 167 -4.98 10.01 1.77
N ILE A 168 -5.57 9.69 2.94
CA ILE A 168 -6.74 8.82 3.06
C ILE A 168 -8.03 9.54 2.62
N GLN A 169 -8.17 10.84 2.90
CA GLN A 169 -9.35 11.60 2.46
C GLN A 169 -9.38 11.78 0.94
N ASP A 170 -8.23 12.07 0.33
CA ASP A 170 -8.11 12.15 -1.14
C ASP A 170 -8.35 10.79 -1.83
N PHE A 171 -8.09 9.68 -1.14
CA PHE A 171 -8.25 8.32 -1.68
C PHE A 171 -9.72 7.95 -1.97
N PHE A 172 -10.68 8.41 -1.15
CA PHE A 172 -12.10 8.11 -1.34
C PHE A 172 -12.81 9.09 -2.29
N GLY A 173 -12.19 10.22 -2.63
CA GLY A 173 -12.86 11.32 -3.33
C GLY A 173 -13.11 11.15 -4.82
N ASN A 174 -12.43 10.25 -5.56
CA ASN A 174 -12.53 10.27 -7.03
C ASN A 174 -12.03 9.03 -7.82
N HIS A 175 -12.20 7.78 -7.34
CA HIS A 175 -11.24 6.71 -7.66
C HIS A 175 -11.70 5.47 -8.47
N PHE A 176 -12.82 5.51 -9.19
CA PHE A 176 -13.20 4.43 -10.12
C PHE A 176 -12.97 4.74 -11.61
N GLY A 177 -12.03 5.63 -11.95
CA GLY A 177 -11.50 5.73 -13.32
C GLY A 177 -10.34 4.76 -13.54
N PHE A 178 -10.51 3.77 -14.44
CA PHE A 178 -9.40 2.98 -14.99
C PHE A 178 -8.51 3.89 -15.84
N ASP A 179 -7.46 4.45 -15.22
CA ASP A 179 -6.59 5.50 -15.78
C ASP A 179 -5.42 4.87 -16.57
N THR A 180 -4.90 5.59 -17.58
CA THR A 180 -3.65 5.26 -18.30
C THR A 180 -2.46 5.09 -17.34
N LYS A 181 -2.54 5.69 -16.14
CA LYS A 181 -1.58 5.48 -15.04
C LYS A 181 -1.44 4.03 -14.58
N PHE A 182 -2.46 3.18 -14.79
CA PHE A 182 -2.42 1.76 -14.42
C PHE A 182 -1.28 1.03 -15.09
N PHE A 183 -1.25 1.00 -16.43
CA PHE A 183 -0.17 0.33 -17.18
C PHE A 183 1.19 0.97 -16.93
N ARG A 184 1.24 2.30 -16.78
CA ARG A 184 2.47 3.03 -16.42
C ARG A 184 3.02 2.67 -15.04
N SER A 185 2.21 2.08 -14.16
CA SER A 185 2.62 1.66 -12.82
C SER A 185 2.85 0.15 -12.74
N VAL A 186 1.93 -0.66 -13.26
CA VAL A 186 1.97 -2.12 -13.19
C VAL A 186 3.12 -2.71 -14.02
N VAL A 187 3.39 -2.20 -15.23
CA VAL A 187 4.49 -2.76 -16.06
C VAL A 187 5.85 -2.50 -15.39
N PRO A 188 6.20 -1.28 -14.94
CA PRO A 188 7.44 -1.08 -14.19
C PRO A 188 7.46 -1.80 -12.85
N LEU A 189 6.32 -1.96 -12.18
CA LEU A 189 6.22 -2.76 -10.96
C LEU A 189 6.59 -4.22 -11.23
N LEU A 190 6.15 -4.80 -12.33
CA LEU A 190 6.39 -6.19 -12.65
C LEU A 190 7.80 -6.45 -13.15
N PHE A 191 8.45 -5.51 -13.83
CA PHE A 191 9.72 -5.81 -14.53
C PHE A 191 10.92 -4.97 -14.06
N ARG A 192 10.72 -3.92 -13.24
CA ARG A 192 11.79 -3.02 -12.79
C ARG A 192 11.85 -2.95 -11.26
N PRO A 193 12.59 -3.86 -10.61
CA PRO A 193 12.63 -3.95 -9.15
C PRO A 193 13.05 -2.65 -8.48
N GLY A 194 12.23 -2.18 -7.54
CA GLY A 194 12.47 -0.96 -6.74
C GLY A 194 12.38 0.36 -7.52
N PHE A 195 12.12 0.35 -8.84
CA PHE A 195 12.03 1.55 -9.66
C PHE A 195 10.89 2.47 -9.21
N LEU A 196 9.70 1.92 -9.03
CA LEU A 196 8.50 2.69 -8.71
C LEU A 196 8.61 3.38 -7.34
N SER A 197 9.07 2.63 -6.33
CA SER A 197 9.39 3.18 -5.00
C SER A 197 10.40 4.31 -5.08
N ARG A 198 11.46 4.17 -5.90
CA ARG A 198 12.47 5.20 -6.07
C ARG A 198 11.93 6.46 -6.74
N GLU A 199 11.13 6.31 -7.80
CA GLU A 199 10.50 7.43 -8.50
C GLU A 199 9.54 8.20 -7.60
N TYR A 200 8.70 7.47 -6.85
CA TYR A 200 7.71 8.05 -5.96
C TYR A 200 8.40 8.76 -4.79
N SER A 201 9.40 8.13 -4.16
CA SER A 201 10.24 8.73 -3.11
C SER A 201 10.99 9.97 -3.62
N ALA A 202 11.42 9.98 -4.89
CA ALA A 202 12.04 11.14 -5.54
C ALA A 202 11.05 12.26 -5.94
N GLY A 203 9.76 12.10 -5.66
CA GLY A 203 8.75 13.13 -5.86
C GLY A 203 8.03 13.11 -7.21
N ARG A 204 8.26 12.11 -8.07
CA ARG A 204 7.58 11.95 -9.37
C ARG A 204 6.20 11.27 -9.22
N ARG A 205 5.29 11.88 -8.46
CA ARG A 205 4.07 11.20 -7.95
C ARG A 205 2.87 11.18 -8.90
N VAL A 206 2.70 12.20 -9.75
CA VAL A 206 1.53 12.29 -10.66
C VAL A 206 1.55 11.23 -11.76
N ARG A 207 2.75 10.83 -12.20
CA ARG A 207 2.93 9.89 -13.31
C ARG A 207 2.45 8.47 -13.00
N TYR A 208 2.48 8.08 -11.74
CA TYR A 208 2.20 6.73 -11.26
C TYR A 208 0.99 6.71 -10.34
N ILE A 209 0.39 5.53 -10.16
CA ILE A 209 -0.69 5.32 -9.18
C ILE A 209 -0.11 5.47 -7.76
N ASN A 210 -0.91 6.05 -6.85
CA ASN A 210 -0.55 6.12 -5.44
C ASN A 210 -0.24 4.70 -4.89
N PRO A 211 0.89 4.49 -4.19
CA PRO A 211 1.31 3.17 -3.69
C PRO A 211 0.25 2.48 -2.84
N LEU A 212 -0.45 3.23 -1.99
CA LEU A 212 -1.52 2.71 -1.15
C LEU A 212 -2.71 2.23 -2.00
N ARG A 213 -3.08 3.01 -3.01
CA ARG A 213 -4.15 2.63 -3.94
C ARG A 213 -3.82 1.38 -4.73
N LEU A 214 -2.58 1.29 -5.23
CA LEU A 214 -2.12 0.12 -5.97
C LEU A 214 -2.14 -1.14 -5.08
N TYR A 215 -1.72 -1.01 -3.83
CA TYR A 215 -1.80 -2.08 -2.83
C TYR A 215 -3.25 -2.49 -2.54
N ILE A 216 -4.15 -1.54 -2.20
CA ILE A 216 -5.55 -1.85 -1.88
C ILE A 216 -6.26 -2.51 -3.07
N PHE A 217 -6.06 -1.98 -4.28
CA PHE A 217 -6.68 -2.54 -5.47
C PHE A 217 -6.18 -3.96 -5.76
N SER A 218 -4.86 -4.18 -5.71
CA SER A 218 -4.27 -5.51 -5.95
C SER A 218 -4.64 -6.51 -4.86
N SER A 219 -4.72 -6.10 -3.59
CA SER A 219 -5.11 -6.99 -2.49
C SER A 219 -6.59 -7.37 -2.57
N ILE A 220 -7.49 -6.40 -2.76
CA ILE A 220 -8.93 -6.67 -2.94
C ILE A 220 -9.14 -7.60 -4.14
N LEU A 221 -8.52 -7.31 -5.28
CA LEU A 221 -8.64 -8.14 -6.47
C LEU A 221 -8.12 -9.56 -6.24
N PHE A 222 -6.93 -9.70 -5.62
CA PHE A 222 -6.36 -11.00 -5.29
C PHE A 222 -7.27 -11.80 -4.35
N PHE A 223 -7.68 -11.22 -3.21
CA PHE A 223 -8.50 -11.92 -2.24
C PHE A 223 -9.90 -12.24 -2.80
N LEU A 224 -10.50 -11.35 -3.59
CA LEU A 224 -11.78 -11.62 -4.24
C LEU A 224 -11.67 -12.85 -5.17
N VAL A 225 -10.65 -12.89 -6.02
CA VAL A 225 -10.45 -14.01 -6.95
C VAL A 225 -10.09 -15.29 -6.20
N ALA A 226 -9.13 -15.23 -5.28
CA ALA A 226 -8.70 -16.38 -4.48
C ALA A 226 -9.84 -16.95 -3.63
N TRP A 227 -10.67 -16.09 -3.05
CA TRP A 227 -11.82 -16.49 -2.26
C TRP A 227 -12.87 -17.23 -3.09
N ASN A 228 -13.22 -16.70 -4.26
CA ASN A 228 -14.20 -17.34 -5.15
C ASN A 228 -13.78 -18.75 -5.58
N ILE A 229 -12.48 -19.06 -5.53
CA ILE A 229 -11.94 -20.37 -5.91
C ILE A 229 -11.96 -21.33 -4.73
N THR A 230 -11.56 -20.87 -3.54
CA THR A 230 -11.50 -21.69 -2.33
C THR A 230 -12.89 -21.91 -1.73
N SER A 231 -13.84 -21.01 -1.99
CA SER A 231 -15.21 -21.06 -1.48
C SER A 231 -16.21 -20.60 -2.56
N PRO A 232 -16.58 -21.48 -3.51
CA PRO A 232 -17.35 -21.14 -4.71
C PRO A 232 -18.78 -20.62 -4.49
N ASN A 233 -19.22 -20.35 -3.25
CA ASN A 233 -20.57 -19.89 -2.91
C ASN A 233 -20.63 -18.47 -2.31
N PHE A 234 -19.54 -17.70 -2.29
CA PHE A 234 -19.52 -16.39 -1.62
C PHE A 234 -20.40 -15.30 -2.24
N PHE A 235 -20.45 -15.22 -3.58
CA PHE A 235 -21.29 -14.24 -4.28
C PHE A 235 -22.72 -14.72 -4.55
N ARG A 236 -23.10 -15.91 -4.05
CA ARG A 236 -24.51 -16.29 -4.02
C ARG A 236 -25.14 -15.56 -2.84
N PHE A 237 -25.79 -14.43 -3.13
CA PHE A 237 -26.83 -13.90 -2.26
C PHE A 237 -27.87 -15.01 -2.09
N ASP A 238 -27.83 -15.71 -0.96
CA ASP A 238 -28.85 -16.69 -0.60
C ASP A 238 -30.18 -15.96 -0.46
N ARG A 239 -30.98 -15.95 -1.53
CA ARG A 239 -32.40 -15.57 -1.50
C ARG A 239 -33.26 -16.70 -0.94
N SER A 240 -32.71 -17.51 -0.03
CA SER A 240 -33.43 -18.61 0.60
C SER A 240 -32.99 -18.76 2.05
N ALA A 241 -33.39 -17.80 2.88
CA ALA A 241 -33.72 -18.11 4.25
C ALA A 241 -34.95 -19.04 4.25
N ASN A 242 -34.71 -20.33 4.06
CA ASN A 242 -35.59 -21.42 4.49
C ASN A 242 -34.83 -22.75 4.42
N PRO A 243 -34.29 -23.26 5.53
CA PRO A 243 -33.65 -24.56 5.57
C PRO A 243 -34.70 -25.61 5.93
N VAL A 244 -35.52 -26.05 4.96
CA VAL A 244 -36.37 -27.23 5.15
C VAL A 244 -36.40 -28.06 3.88
N LYS A 245 -35.81 -29.26 3.99
CA LYS A 245 -36.02 -30.47 3.17
C LYS A 245 -35.52 -30.44 1.72
N SER A 246 -34.47 -31.23 1.47
CA SER A 246 -34.60 -32.52 0.76
C SER A 246 -33.22 -33.00 0.28
N ALA A 247 -32.52 -33.76 1.12
CA ALA A 247 -31.52 -34.68 0.63
C ALA A 247 -32.26 -35.88 0.01
N LYS A 248 -32.61 -35.81 -1.27
CA LYS A 248 -32.84 -37.02 -2.08
C LYS A 248 -31.47 -37.59 -2.44
N SER A 249 -30.92 -38.39 -1.53
CA SER A 249 -29.89 -39.37 -1.85
C SER A 249 -30.56 -40.58 -2.47
N SER A 250 -30.50 -40.69 -3.79
CA SER A 250 -30.76 -41.93 -4.50
C SER A 250 -29.51 -42.81 -4.42
N ALA A 251 -29.42 -43.62 -3.37
CA ALA A 251 -28.58 -44.82 -3.38
C ALA A 251 -29.45 -46.01 -3.81
N PRO A 252 -28.98 -46.88 -4.72
CA PRO A 252 -29.75 -48.04 -5.15
C PRO A 252 -29.85 -49.02 -3.97
N ALA A 253 -31.08 -49.46 -3.68
CA ALA A 253 -31.36 -50.46 -2.65
C ALA A 253 -30.62 -51.76 -2.99
N ALA A 254 -29.51 -52.02 -2.31
CA ALA A 254 -28.89 -53.33 -2.30
C ALA A 254 -29.85 -54.29 -1.59
N GLY A 255 -30.53 -55.14 -2.37
CA GLY A 255 -31.44 -56.13 -1.84
C GLY A 255 -30.72 -57.14 -0.95
N LEU A 256 -31.41 -57.63 0.09
CA LEU A 256 -30.93 -58.71 0.97
C LEU A 256 -30.43 -59.90 0.14
N SER A 257 -29.21 -60.37 0.43
CA SER A 257 -28.63 -61.56 -0.19
C SER A 257 -29.44 -62.83 0.16
N ALA A 258 -29.30 -63.87 -0.66
CA ALA A 258 -30.04 -65.13 -0.46
C ALA A 258 -29.77 -65.77 0.91
N ALA A 259 -28.56 -65.62 1.45
CA ALA A 259 -28.20 -66.10 2.78
C ALA A 259 -28.96 -65.34 3.88
N GLN A 260 -29.01 -64.01 3.81
CA GLN A 260 -29.72 -63.17 4.77
C GLN A 260 -31.23 -63.43 4.76
N ARG A 261 -31.82 -63.69 3.58
CA ARG A 261 -33.25 -64.05 3.48
C ARG A 261 -33.56 -65.40 4.12
N ARG A 262 -32.61 -66.33 4.08
CA ARG A 262 -32.75 -67.65 4.71
C ARG A 262 -32.64 -67.55 6.22
N GLU A 263 -31.68 -66.78 6.71
CA GLU A 263 -31.49 -66.51 8.15
C GLU A 263 -32.72 -65.83 8.79
N ILE A 264 -33.32 -64.84 8.10
CA ILE A 264 -34.56 -64.19 8.57
C ILE A 264 -35.74 -65.19 8.60
N ARG A 265 -35.83 -66.10 7.62
CA ARG A 265 -36.91 -67.11 7.54
C ARG A 265 -36.81 -68.12 8.68
N ASP A 266 -35.59 -68.56 8.98
CA ASP A 266 -35.32 -69.65 9.91
C ASP A 266 -35.12 -69.17 11.36
N SER A 267 -35.10 -67.85 11.60
CA SER A 267 -34.98 -67.28 12.95
C SER A 267 -36.16 -67.68 13.86
N PRO A 268 -35.91 -68.35 15.01
CA PRO A 268 -36.95 -68.73 15.97
C PRO A 268 -37.43 -67.56 16.83
N TYR A 269 -36.75 -66.41 16.76
CA TYR A 269 -37.04 -65.22 17.59
C TYR A 269 -37.91 -64.17 16.90
N LEU A 270 -38.29 -64.38 15.63
CA LEU A 270 -39.10 -63.45 14.84
C LEU A 270 -40.51 -63.99 14.62
N SER A 271 -41.53 -63.16 14.85
CA SER A 271 -42.91 -63.47 14.49
C SER A 271 -43.11 -63.47 12.97
N ALA A 272 -44.16 -64.16 12.49
CA ALA A 272 -44.46 -64.23 11.05
C ALA A 272 -44.60 -62.84 10.40
N ALA A 273 -45.21 -61.88 11.11
CA ALA A 273 -45.37 -60.50 10.63
C ALA A 273 -44.03 -59.74 10.52
N GLN A 274 -43.10 -59.95 11.46
CA GLN A 274 -41.77 -59.33 11.44
C GLN A 274 -40.88 -59.93 10.34
N LYS A 275 -40.95 -61.25 10.12
CA LYS A 275 -40.27 -61.92 9.00
C LYS A 275 -40.73 -61.34 7.67
N GLN A 276 -42.04 -61.12 7.54
CA GLN A 276 -42.63 -60.58 6.31
C GLN A 276 -42.18 -59.13 6.07
N ALA A 277 -42.19 -58.28 7.11
CA ALA A 277 -41.73 -56.88 7.03
C ALA A 277 -40.24 -56.72 6.67
N LEU A 278 -39.38 -57.57 7.23
CA LEU A 278 -37.94 -57.57 6.94
C LEU A 278 -37.64 -58.08 5.53
N LEU A 279 -38.37 -59.09 5.04
CA LEU A 279 -38.21 -59.62 3.69
C LEU A 279 -38.83 -58.73 2.61
N SER A 280 -39.89 -57.96 2.94
CA SER A 280 -40.56 -57.02 2.05
C SER A 280 -39.95 -55.62 2.05
N GLY A 281 -38.93 -55.37 2.87
CA GLY A 281 -38.25 -54.06 2.98
C GLY A 281 -39.15 -52.95 3.51
N THR A 282 -40.21 -53.29 4.24
CA THR A 282 -41.22 -52.34 4.72
C THR A 282 -40.99 -52.10 6.21
N SER A 283 -40.26 -51.04 6.55
CA SER A 283 -39.95 -50.71 7.94
C SER A 283 -41.21 -50.20 8.66
N ALA A 284 -41.86 -51.05 9.45
CA ALA A 284 -42.89 -50.66 10.41
C ALA A 284 -42.48 -51.13 11.82
N GLY A 285 -42.04 -50.15 12.62
CA GLY A 285 -42.04 -50.10 14.09
C GLY A 285 -41.68 -51.35 14.91
N VAL A 286 -40.46 -51.39 15.45
CA VAL A 286 -40.15 -52.11 16.69
C VAL A 286 -39.27 -51.22 17.58
N PRO A 287 -39.58 -51.02 18.88
CA PRO A 287 -38.77 -50.19 19.80
C PRO A 287 -37.45 -50.89 20.15
N GLN A 288 -36.33 -50.16 20.16
CA GLN A 288 -35.04 -50.67 20.61
C GLN A 288 -35.02 -50.78 22.15
N THR A 289 -35.22 -51.99 22.68
CA THR A 289 -34.84 -52.33 24.06
C THR A 289 -33.50 -53.05 24.07
N LYS A 290 -32.60 -52.55 24.91
CA LYS A 290 -31.26 -53.04 25.22
C LYS A 290 -31.25 -54.57 25.45
N ILE A 291 -30.39 -55.27 24.73
CA ILE A 291 -29.90 -56.59 25.13
C ILE A 291 -28.40 -56.47 25.29
N ALA A 292 -27.98 -56.54 26.54
CA ALA A 292 -26.61 -56.78 26.95
C ALA A 292 -26.22 -58.20 26.53
N SER A 293 -25.01 -58.36 26.01
CA SER A 293 -24.35 -59.66 25.95
C SER A 293 -22.98 -59.53 26.61
N ASP A 294 -22.95 -59.92 27.89
CA ASP A 294 -21.76 -60.34 28.59
C ASP A 294 -21.15 -61.54 27.85
N ALA A 295 -19.90 -61.40 27.44
CA ALA A 295 -19.05 -62.54 27.09
C ALA A 295 -17.63 -62.27 27.62
N ALA A 296 -17.43 -62.70 28.86
CA ALA A 296 -16.20 -63.15 29.48
C ALA A 296 -14.88 -62.92 28.72
N ARG A 297 -14.02 -62.07 29.31
CA ARG A 297 -12.58 -62.33 29.38
C ARG A 297 -11.99 -61.70 30.65
N THR A 298 -11.58 -62.56 31.57
CA THR A 298 -10.85 -62.25 32.81
C THR A 298 -9.40 -61.80 32.51
N PRO A 299 -8.71 -61.18 33.50
CA PRO A 299 -7.72 -60.14 33.27
C PRO A 299 -6.30 -60.71 33.18
N SER A 300 -5.48 -60.15 32.29
CA SER A 300 -4.03 -60.26 32.40
C SER A 300 -3.47 -58.89 32.70
N ALA A 301 -3.04 -58.73 33.95
CA ALA A 301 -2.24 -57.61 34.39
C ALA A 301 -0.87 -57.67 33.71
N SER A 302 -0.45 -56.56 33.09
CA SER A 302 0.97 -56.26 32.93
C SER A 302 1.15 -54.74 32.90
N GLY A 303 1.77 -54.24 33.97
CA GLY A 303 2.75 -53.15 34.02
C GLY A 303 2.52 -51.94 33.13
N GLY A 304 2.30 -50.79 33.78
CA GLY A 304 2.28 -49.50 33.11
C GLY A 304 3.59 -49.18 32.38
N THR A 305 3.46 -48.38 31.33
CA THR A 305 4.45 -47.37 30.93
C THR A 305 3.75 -46.37 30.03
N ALA A 306 3.80 -45.10 30.43
CA ALA A 306 3.38 -43.99 29.60
C ALA A 306 4.25 -43.94 28.34
N VAL A 307 3.65 -43.98 27.15
CA VAL A 307 4.36 -43.81 25.87
C VAL A 307 3.52 -42.92 24.94
N ALA A 308 4.10 -41.75 24.63
CA ALA A 308 4.01 -40.85 23.46
C ALA A 308 2.71 -40.74 22.62
N PRO A 309 2.39 -39.54 22.07
CA PRO A 309 1.24 -39.35 21.19
C PRO A 309 1.52 -40.01 19.83
N GLY A 310 0.93 -41.18 19.61
CA GLY A 310 0.98 -41.92 18.35
C GLY A 310 -0.42 -42.03 17.75
N ILE A 311 -0.55 -41.70 16.46
CA ILE A 311 -1.75 -41.94 15.66
C ILE A 311 -1.99 -43.46 15.62
N THR A 312 -3.06 -43.94 16.24
CA THR A 312 -3.50 -45.34 16.13
C THR A 312 -4.41 -45.48 14.90
N ILE A 313 -4.01 -46.30 13.93
CA ILE A 313 -4.84 -46.66 12.77
C ILE A 313 -5.48 -48.01 13.11
N ASP A 314 -6.80 -48.02 13.29
CA ASP A 314 -7.56 -49.26 13.52
C ASP A 314 -7.97 -49.87 12.18
N GLU A 315 -7.81 -51.19 12.05
CA GLU A 315 -7.91 -51.93 10.78
C GLU A 315 -9.36 -52.30 10.38
N SER A 316 -10.33 -51.52 10.88
CA SER A 316 -11.73 -51.59 10.47
C SER A 316 -12.04 -50.41 9.55
N GLY A 317 -12.51 -50.69 8.34
CA GLY A 317 -12.63 -49.77 7.20
C GLY A 317 -13.59 -48.58 7.32
N ASN A 318 -13.71 -47.98 8.50
CA ASN A 318 -14.24 -46.64 8.71
C ASN A 318 -13.37 -45.94 9.76
N ALA A 319 -12.16 -45.54 9.35
CA ALA A 319 -11.30 -44.68 10.16
C ALA A 319 -12.06 -43.37 10.41
N ASP A 320 -12.55 -43.21 11.63
CA ASP A 320 -13.18 -42.00 12.12
C ASP A 320 -12.13 -40.89 11.95
N ASN A 321 -12.27 -40.13 10.87
CA ASN A 321 -11.32 -39.12 10.41
C ASN A 321 -11.42 -37.91 11.35
N ARG A 322 -11.04 -38.10 12.61
CA ARG A 322 -11.17 -37.15 13.71
C ARG A 322 -9.79 -36.63 14.08
N VAL A 323 -9.74 -35.35 14.37
CA VAL A 323 -8.52 -34.68 14.80
C VAL A 323 -8.53 -34.67 16.32
N HIS A 324 -7.63 -35.44 16.91
CA HIS A 324 -7.36 -35.43 18.35
C HIS A 324 -6.24 -34.43 18.63
N PHE A 325 -6.55 -33.31 19.29
CA PHE A 325 -5.54 -32.35 19.72
C PHE A 325 -5.66 -32.06 21.21
N SER A 326 -4.57 -32.32 21.93
CA SER A 326 -4.45 -32.01 23.36
C SER A 326 -3.58 -30.78 23.56
N VAL A 327 -4.16 -29.69 24.08
CA VAL A 327 -3.43 -28.46 24.42
C VAL A 327 -3.78 -28.05 25.85
N LEU A 328 -2.76 -27.85 26.69
CA LEU A 328 -2.93 -27.47 28.11
C LEU A 328 -3.93 -28.37 28.89
N GLY A 329 -3.88 -29.68 28.65
CA GLY A 329 -4.70 -30.66 29.39
C GLY A 329 -6.17 -30.73 28.96
N ARG A 330 -6.59 -30.01 27.91
CA ARG A 330 -7.91 -30.15 27.28
C ARG A 330 -7.79 -30.87 25.94
N THR A 331 -8.62 -31.89 25.74
CA THR A 331 -8.70 -32.71 24.52
C THR A 331 -9.87 -32.25 23.67
N ILE A 332 -9.60 -31.88 22.42
CA ILE A 332 -10.65 -31.61 21.42
C ILE A 332 -10.75 -32.83 20.50
N ASP A 333 -11.97 -33.37 20.38
CA ASP A 333 -12.33 -34.48 19.50
C ASP A 333 -13.36 -34.02 18.46
N MET A 334 -12.87 -33.53 17.32
CA MET A 334 -13.71 -33.02 16.25
C MET A 334 -13.43 -33.75 14.93
N PRO A 335 -14.45 -33.95 14.07
CA PRO A 335 -14.24 -34.56 12.77
C PRO A 335 -13.43 -33.63 11.87
N ARG A 336 -12.54 -34.20 11.05
CA ARG A 336 -11.54 -33.47 10.24
C ARG A 336 -12.16 -32.48 9.26
N ASN A 337 -13.33 -32.80 8.71
CA ASN A 337 -14.07 -31.90 7.83
C ASN A 337 -14.53 -30.62 8.56
N GLU A 338 -14.98 -30.74 9.80
CA GLU A 338 -15.38 -29.62 10.63
C GLU A 338 -14.17 -28.77 11.02
N PHE A 339 -13.05 -29.42 11.36
CA PHE A 339 -11.78 -28.75 11.62
C PHE A 339 -11.28 -27.96 10.40
N GLU A 340 -11.23 -28.60 9.23
CA GLU A 340 -10.86 -27.94 7.96
C GLU A 340 -11.77 -26.75 7.64
N THR A 341 -13.07 -26.87 7.92
CA THR A 341 -14.05 -25.80 7.70
C THR A 341 -13.84 -24.63 8.66
N GLN A 342 -13.60 -24.90 9.95
CA GLN A 342 -13.36 -23.83 10.93
C GLN A 342 -12.01 -23.13 10.68
N VAL A 343 -10.96 -23.89 10.41
CA VAL A 343 -9.63 -23.35 10.07
C VAL A 343 -9.68 -22.52 8.79
N SER A 344 -10.33 -23.01 7.73
CA SER A 344 -10.44 -22.26 6.48
C SER A 344 -11.21 -20.95 6.66
N ARG A 345 -12.32 -20.94 7.42
CA ARG A 345 -13.07 -19.71 7.77
C ARG A 345 -12.25 -18.72 8.58
N ALA A 346 -11.46 -19.19 9.54
CA ALA A 346 -10.58 -18.34 10.32
C ALA A 346 -9.50 -17.72 9.43
N ILE A 347 -8.76 -18.53 8.67
CA ILE A 347 -7.73 -18.08 7.73
C ILE A 347 -8.29 -17.00 6.79
N GLN A 348 -9.46 -17.28 6.21
CA GLN A 348 -10.19 -16.41 5.30
C GLN A 348 -10.59 -15.06 5.91
N SER A 349 -11.09 -15.06 7.14
CA SER A 349 -11.57 -13.84 7.80
C SER A 349 -10.44 -12.98 8.40
N TYR A 350 -9.32 -13.60 8.77
CA TYR A 350 -8.20 -12.93 9.43
C TYR A 350 -7.07 -12.54 8.49
N LEU A 351 -6.72 -13.34 7.47
CA LEU A 351 -5.59 -13.06 6.57
C LEU A 351 -5.63 -11.66 5.93
N PRO A 352 -6.73 -11.23 5.29
CA PRO A 352 -6.78 -9.90 4.68
C PRO A 352 -6.55 -8.79 5.70
N LYS A 353 -7.14 -8.90 6.90
CA LYS A 353 -7.02 -7.91 7.98
C LYS A 353 -5.58 -7.83 8.50
N LEU A 354 -4.95 -8.99 8.70
CA LEU A 354 -3.56 -9.09 9.15
C LEU A 354 -2.61 -8.40 8.17
N MET A 355 -2.82 -8.53 6.85
CA MET A 355 -1.96 -7.90 5.85
C MET A 355 -1.94 -6.37 5.95
N PHE A 356 -3.05 -5.72 6.34
CA PHE A 356 -3.07 -4.27 6.57
C PHE A 356 -2.29 -3.87 7.82
N VAL A 357 -2.35 -4.67 8.89
CA VAL A 357 -1.61 -4.42 10.15
C VAL A 357 -0.12 -4.70 9.97
N PHE A 358 0.23 -5.71 9.17
CA PHE A 358 1.62 -6.09 8.90
C PHE A 358 2.38 -5.03 8.10
N LEU A 359 1.72 -4.23 7.25
CA LEU A 359 2.38 -3.23 6.41
C LEU A 359 3.15 -2.17 7.23
N PRO A 360 2.53 -1.46 8.21
CA PRO A 360 3.25 -0.55 9.09
C PRO A 360 4.40 -1.21 9.85
N LEU A 361 4.22 -2.47 10.27
CA LEU A 361 5.23 -3.25 10.98
C LEU A 361 6.43 -3.60 10.09
N VAL A 362 6.19 -4.03 8.85
CA VAL A 362 7.26 -4.28 7.87
C VAL A 362 8.00 -2.98 7.55
N ALA A 363 7.29 -1.87 7.38
CA ALA A 363 7.90 -0.56 7.16
C ALA A 363 8.76 -0.13 8.37
N LEU A 364 8.30 -0.40 9.59
CA LEU A 364 9.06 -0.15 10.82
C LEU A 364 10.30 -1.05 10.93
N LEU A 365 10.17 -2.33 10.61
CA LEU A 365 11.29 -3.27 10.58
C LEU A 365 12.35 -2.84 9.57
N LEU A 366 11.93 -2.42 8.37
CA LEU A 366 12.80 -1.82 7.37
C LEU A 366 13.47 -0.54 7.90
N LYS A 367 12.72 0.34 8.57
CA LYS A 367 13.26 1.56 9.17
C LYS A 367 14.34 1.24 10.20
N LEU A 368 14.16 0.21 11.02
CA LEU A 368 15.14 -0.23 12.03
C LEU A 368 16.43 -0.74 11.37
N PHE A 369 16.31 -1.64 10.39
CA PHE A 369 17.46 -2.21 9.67
C PHE A 369 18.21 -1.22 8.77
N TYR A 370 17.52 -0.16 8.35
CA TYR A 370 18.06 0.93 7.53
C TYR A 370 18.08 2.25 8.28
N ILE A 371 18.25 2.23 9.61
CA ILE A 371 18.28 3.45 10.43
C ILE A 371 19.36 4.45 9.96
N ARG A 372 20.50 3.93 9.48
CA ARG A 372 21.61 4.73 8.94
C ARG A 372 21.38 5.27 7.52
N SER A 373 20.29 4.91 6.85
CA SER A 373 20.02 5.34 5.47
C SER A 373 19.51 6.79 5.34
N ARG A 374 19.26 7.48 6.47
CA ARG A 374 18.68 8.85 6.54
C ARG A 374 17.32 9.03 5.82
N ARG A 375 16.67 7.95 5.40
CA ARG A 375 15.34 7.97 4.78
C ARG A 375 14.23 8.09 5.82
N TYR A 376 13.12 8.72 5.46
CA TYR A 376 11.96 8.87 6.35
C TYR A 376 11.14 7.58 6.46
N TYR A 377 10.35 7.42 7.53
CA TYR A 377 9.45 6.26 7.69
C TYR A 377 8.54 6.07 6.48
N MET A 378 7.98 7.16 5.93
CA MET A 378 7.12 7.12 4.75
C MET A 378 7.80 6.51 3.53
N GLU A 379 9.11 6.70 3.35
CA GLU A 379 9.85 6.08 2.25
C GLU A 379 9.96 4.56 2.39
N HIS A 380 10.07 4.05 3.63
CA HIS A 380 10.06 2.60 3.89
C HIS A 380 8.65 2.02 3.72
N LEU A 381 7.62 2.78 4.11
CA LEU A 381 6.22 2.41 3.89
C LEU A 381 5.87 2.34 2.41
N ILE A 382 6.24 3.35 1.62
CA ILE A 382 6.08 3.36 0.16
C ILE A 382 6.77 2.14 -0.47
N PHE A 383 7.97 1.80 0.00
CA PHE A 383 8.68 0.61 -0.48
C PHE A 383 7.95 -0.69 -0.12
N ALA A 384 7.43 -0.81 1.11
CA ALA A 384 6.65 -1.97 1.54
C ALA A 384 5.36 -2.13 0.73
N LEU A 385 4.62 -1.04 0.50
CA LEU A 385 3.38 -1.02 -0.27
C LEU A 385 3.58 -1.53 -1.70
N HIS A 386 4.59 -1.03 -2.42
CA HIS A 386 4.87 -1.49 -3.78
C HIS A 386 5.26 -2.97 -3.83
N ASN A 387 6.12 -3.44 -2.92
CA ASN A 387 6.52 -4.85 -2.92
C ASN A 387 5.36 -5.78 -2.60
N HIS A 388 4.47 -5.42 -1.67
CA HIS A 388 3.28 -6.22 -1.39
C HIS A 388 2.28 -6.18 -2.55
N ALA A 389 2.09 -5.02 -3.19
CA ALA A 389 1.28 -4.93 -4.39
C ALA A 389 1.81 -5.85 -5.50
N PHE A 390 3.14 -5.87 -5.70
CA PHE A 390 3.80 -6.79 -6.63
C PHE A 390 3.51 -8.26 -6.27
N ILE A 391 3.69 -8.65 -4.99
CA ILE A 391 3.40 -10.01 -4.52
C ILE A 391 1.95 -10.39 -4.83
N PHE A 392 0.98 -9.53 -4.52
CA PHE A 392 -0.43 -9.81 -4.81
C PHE A 392 -0.74 -9.93 -6.30
N VAL A 393 -0.10 -9.12 -7.16
CA VAL A 393 -0.28 -9.25 -8.61
C VAL A 393 0.30 -10.58 -9.10
N ILE A 394 1.49 -11.00 -8.65
CA ILE A 394 2.06 -12.31 -9.04
C ILE A 394 1.21 -13.46 -8.49
N MET A 395 0.77 -13.39 -7.23
CA MET A 395 -0.11 -14.40 -6.65
C MET A 395 -1.44 -14.50 -7.42
N LEU A 396 -2.00 -13.37 -7.88
CA LEU A 396 -3.18 -13.38 -8.75
C LEU A 396 -2.90 -14.12 -10.07
N VAL A 397 -1.75 -13.87 -10.70
CA VAL A 397 -1.35 -14.59 -11.93
C VAL A 397 -1.20 -16.09 -11.66
N MET A 398 -0.60 -16.49 -10.54
CA MET A 398 -0.47 -17.90 -10.14
C MET A 398 -1.85 -18.55 -9.95
N VAL A 399 -2.78 -17.86 -9.29
CA VAL A 399 -4.15 -18.34 -9.10
C VAL A 399 -4.88 -18.50 -10.45
N LEU A 400 -4.75 -17.53 -11.36
CA LEU A 400 -5.32 -17.62 -12.71
C LEU A 400 -4.69 -18.76 -13.51
N ALA A 401 -3.38 -18.95 -13.44
CA ALA A 401 -2.69 -20.07 -14.09
C ALA A 401 -3.25 -21.43 -13.62
N ASN A 402 -3.50 -21.60 -12.33
CA ASN A 402 -4.13 -22.80 -11.79
C ASN A 402 -5.56 -22.99 -12.31
N LEU A 403 -6.34 -21.92 -12.47
CA LEU A 403 -7.68 -22.00 -13.04
C LEU A 403 -7.67 -22.39 -14.52
N LEU A 404 -6.75 -21.83 -15.29
CA LEU A 404 -6.59 -22.19 -16.70
C LEU A 404 -6.11 -23.64 -16.83
N GLY A 405 -5.13 -24.07 -16.02
CA GLY A 405 -4.62 -25.44 -16.02
C GLY A 405 -5.68 -26.49 -15.65
N LYS A 406 -6.62 -26.16 -14.75
CA LYS A 406 -7.76 -27.04 -14.43
C LYS A 406 -8.76 -27.20 -15.60
N ARG A 407 -8.85 -26.22 -16.49
CA ARG A 407 -9.76 -26.23 -17.65
C ARG A 407 -9.10 -26.65 -18.96
N ALA A 408 -7.78 -26.57 -19.03
CA ALA A 408 -7.02 -26.88 -20.23
C ALA A 408 -6.92 -28.39 -20.45
N ALA A 409 -6.98 -28.82 -21.71
CA ALA A 409 -6.80 -30.22 -22.10
C ALA A 409 -5.40 -30.78 -21.73
N TRP A 410 -4.40 -29.89 -21.58
CA TRP A 410 -3.03 -30.24 -21.20
C TRP A 410 -2.82 -30.40 -19.69
N GLY A 411 -3.86 -30.23 -18.87
CA GLY A 411 -3.83 -30.48 -17.43
C GLY A 411 -3.03 -29.47 -16.61
N MET A 412 -2.76 -29.81 -15.34
CA MET A 412 -2.14 -28.91 -14.35
C MET A 412 -0.61 -28.79 -14.45
N THR A 413 0.06 -29.61 -15.27
CA THR A 413 1.53 -29.64 -15.31
C THR A 413 2.16 -28.31 -15.75
N PRO A 414 1.68 -27.60 -16.80
CA PRO A 414 2.29 -26.32 -17.17
C PRO A 414 2.04 -25.22 -16.13
N ALA A 415 0.86 -25.24 -15.50
CA ALA A 415 0.51 -24.31 -14.43
C ALA A 415 1.42 -24.51 -13.20
N HIS A 416 1.77 -25.75 -12.87
CA HIS A 416 2.70 -26.05 -11.78
C HIS A 416 4.09 -25.46 -12.03
N TYR A 417 4.69 -25.71 -13.20
CA TYR A 417 6.01 -25.14 -13.53
C TYR A 417 6.00 -23.61 -13.52
N LEU A 418 4.95 -22.99 -14.09
CA LEU A 418 4.79 -21.54 -14.05
C LEU A 418 4.73 -21.01 -12.61
N ASN A 419 3.98 -21.67 -11.72
CA ASN A 419 3.90 -21.28 -10.31
C ASN A 419 5.26 -21.38 -9.60
N VAL A 420 6.03 -22.43 -9.86
CA VAL A 420 7.37 -22.59 -9.28
C VAL A 420 8.29 -21.44 -9.74
N VAL A 421 8.29 -21.13 -11.05
CA VAL A 421 9.07 -20.02 -11.61
C VAL A 421 8.63 -18.68 -11.01
N LEU A 422 7.33 -18.42 -10.93
CA LEU A 422 6.79 -17.19 -10.34
C LEU A 422 7.06 -17.08 -8.83
N GLY A 423 7.09 -18.19 -8.11
CA GLY A 423 7.47 -18.22 -6.69
C GLY A 423 8.92 -17.78 -6.48
N TRP A 424 9.86 -18.36 -7.23
CA TRP A 424 11.26 -17.91 -7.22
C TRP A 424 11.40 -16.47 -7.69
N TYR A 425 10.60 -16.06 -8.68
CA TYR A 425 10.58 -14.68 -9.16
C TYR A 425 10.23 -13.68 -8.05
N ILE A 426 9.28 -14.00 -7.18
CA ILE A 426 8.94 -13.15 -6.03
C ILE A 426 10.14 -12.95 -5.11
N VAL A 427 10.80 -14.04 -4.72
CA VAL A 427 11.96 -14.02 -3.81
C VAL A 427 13.08 -13.16 -4.41
N ILE A 428 13.44 -13.43 -5.67
CA ILE A 428 14.48 -12.70 -6.40
C ILE A 428 14.12 -11.23 -6.57
N TYR A 429 12.87 -10.92 -6.95
CA TYR A 429 12.42 -9.55 -7.18
C TYR A 429 12.52 -8.70 -5.91
N VAL A 430 12.04 -9.20 -4.77
CA VAL A 430 12.08 -8.43 -3.51
C VAL A 430 13.52 -8.16 -3.07
N PHE A 431 14.41 -9.14 -3.25
CA PHE A 431 15.84 -8.96 -3.00
C PHE A 431 16.44 -7.87 -3.91
N LEU A 432 16.21 -7.95 -5.23
CA LEU A 432 16.69 -6.95 -6.18
C LEU A 432 16.09 -5.57 -5.91
N ALA A 433 14.81 -5.49 -5.54
CA ALA A 433 14.15 -4.24 -5.22
C ALA A 433 14.81 -3.56 -4.03
N MET A 434 15.18 -4.34 -3.00
CA MET A 434 15.93 -3.86 -1.84
C MET A 434 17.32 -3.35 -2.23
N LEU A 435 18.03 -4.11 -3.07
CA LEU A 435 19.37 -3.76 -3.56
C LEU A 435 19.34 -2.42 -4.32
N PHE A 436 18.43 -2.26 -5.27
CA PHE A 436 18.33 -1.06 -6.11
C PHE A 436 17.75 0.17 -5.39
N TYR A 437 16.85 -0.05 -4.42
CA TYR A 437 16.23 1.05 -3.67
C TYR A 437 17.16 1.63 -2.61
N TYR A 438 17.79 0.77 -1.80
CA TYR A 438 18.68 1.21 -0.72
C TYR A 438 20.12 1.49 -1.16
N ARG A 439 20.51 1.04 -2.38
CA ARG A 439 21.84 1.26 -2.95
C ARG A 439 22.97 0.80 -2.01
N GLN A 440 22.79 -0.34 -1.35
CA GLN A 440 23.83 -0.96 -0.51
C GLN A 440 24.56 -2.05 -1.28
N SER A 441 25.74 -2.46 -0.78
CA SER A 441 26.46 -3.57 -1.38
C SER A 441 25.67 -4.88 -1.27
N PHE A 442 25.93 -5.81 -2.18
CA PHE A 442 25.24 -7.09 -2.27
C PHE A 442 25.25 -7.86 -0.95
N ILE A 443 26.42 -8.06 -0.33
CA ILE A 443 26.57 -8.84 0.91
C ILE A 443 25.78 -8.24 2.08
N LYS A 444 25.85 -6.91 2.25
CA LYS A 444 25.09 -6.21 3.30
C LYS A 444 23.59 -6.34 3.08
N THR A 445 23.16 -6.26 1.82
CA THR A 445 21.75 -6.39 1.45
C THR A 445 21.27 -7.82 1.66
N LEU A 446 22.06 -8.83 1.28
CA LEU A 446 21.74 -10.24 1.45
C LEU A 446 21.59 -10.61 2.92
N GLY A 447 22.54 -10.21 3.77
CA GLY A 447 22.44 -10.47 5.22
C GLY A 447 21.19 -9.85 5.84
N LYS A 448 20.85 -8.61 5.45
CA LYS A 448 19.61 -7.97 5.91
C LYS A 448 18.36 -8.62 5.35
N TYR A 449 18.37 -9.01 4.08
CA TYR A 449 17.26 -9.67 3.42
C TYR A 449 16.93 -11.00 4.10
N LEU A 450 17.95 -11.82 4.38
CA LEU A 450 17.79 -13.09 5.09
C LEU A 450 17.29 -12.88 6.52
N LEU A 451 17.87 -11.92 7.26
CA LEU A 451 17.46 -11.66 8.65
C LEU A 451 16.04 -11.07 8.74
N ILE A 452 15.69 -10.11 7.88
CA ILE A 452 14.33 -9.57 7.78
C ILE A 452 13.35 -10.67 7.35
N GLY A 453 13.73 -11.51 6.38
CA GLY A 453 12.92 -12.65 5.94
C GLY A 453 12.68 -13.67 7.06
N PHE A 454 13.71 -13.96 7.86
CA PHE A 454 13.59 -14.84 9.02
C PHE A 454 12.65 -14.23 10.09
N ILE A 455 12.83 -12.96 10.44
CA ILE A 455 11.95 -12.25 11.38
C ILE A 455 10.50 -12.27 10.87
N TYR A 456 10.31 -12.03 9.57
CA TYR A 456 8.99 -12.08 8.93
C TYR A 456 8.36 -13.47 9.02
N TRP A 457 9.14 -14.53 8.77
CA TRP A 457 8.67 -15.91 8.87
C TRP A 457 8.27 -16.28 10.31
N VAL A 458 9.08 -15.90 11.31
CA VAL A 458 8.75 -16.10 12.73
C VAL A 458 7.50 -15.32 13.13
N ALA A 459 7.37 -14.07 12.69
CA ALA A 459 6.17 -13.26 12.96
C ALA A 459 4.91 -13.88 12.34
N LEU A 460 5.00 -14.39 11.10
CA LEU A 460 3.91 -15.08 10.42
C LEU A 460 3.55 -16.38 11.15
N LEU A 461 4.53 -17.17 11.58
CA LEU A 461 4.32 -18.39 12.36
C LEU A 461 3.61 -18.07 13.68
N GLY A 462 4.05 -17.03 14.40
CA GLY A 462 3.41 -16.60 15.64
C GLY A 462 1.95 -16.20 15.46
N VAL A 463 1.61 -15.54 14.34
CA VAL A 463 0.22 -15.21 13.99
C VAL A 463 -0.60 -16.44 13.61
N MET A 464 -0.02 -17.42 12.95
CA MET A 464 -0.70 -18.70 12.70
C MET A 464 -0.98 -19.45 14.00
N VAL A 465 -0.01 -19.52 14.91
CA VAL A 465 -0.17 -20.16 16.22
C VAL A 465 -1.22 -19.43 17.07
N SER A 466 -1.18 -18.11 17.15
CA SER A 466 -2.20 -17.35 17.90
C SER A 466 -3.60 -17.53 17.30
N GLY A 467 -3.71 -17.56 15.97
CA GLY A 467 -4.96 -17.90 15.28
C GLY A 467 -5.47 -19.29 15.65
N MET A 468 -4.58 -20.30 15.67
CA MET A 468 -4.94 -21.65 16.10
C MET A 468 -5.37 -21.69 17.57
N LEU A 469 -4.71 -20.94 18.47
CA LEU A 469 -5.10 -20.86 19.87
C LEU A 469 -6.46 -20.20 20.08
N VAL A 470 -6.81 -19.19 19.28
CA VAL A 470 -8.15 -18.57 19.32
C VAL A 470 -9.21 -19.56 18.85
N ILE A 471 -8.96 -20.29 17.77
CA ILE A 471 -9.86 -21.36 17.31
C ILE A 471 -10.01 -22.42 18.39
N PHE A 472 -8.89 -22.87 18.98
CA PHE A 472 -8.89 -23.83 20.08
C PHE A 472 -9.73 -23.34 21.26
N ALA A 473 -9.54 -22.09 21.68
CA ALA A 473 -10.30 -21.50 22.78
C ALA A 473 -11.81 -21.41 22.45
N PHE A 474 -12.17 -21.09 21.21
CA PHE A 474 -13.56 -21.06 20.76
C PHE A 474 -14.20 -22.45 20.76
N VAL A 475 -13.51 -23.45 20.17
CA VAL A 475 -14.00 -24.83 20.10
C VAL A 475 -14.15 -25.46 21.48
N VAL A 476 -13.27 -25.12 22.43
CA VAL A 476 -13.37 -25.60 23.82
C VAL A 476 -14.49 -24.89 24.59
N ALA A 477 -14.88 -23.68 24.19
CA ALA A 477 -15.93 -22.91 24.86
C ALA A 477 -17.35 -23.26 24.37
N THR A 478 -17.48 -23.85 23.18
CA THR A 478 -18.72 -24.40 22.60
C THR A 478 -18.88 -25.86 22.95
#